data_AF-R1BFN9-F1
#
_entry.id   AF-R1BFN9-F1
#
_cell.length_a   1.000
_cell.length_b   1.000
_cell.length_c   1.000
_cell.angle_alpha   90.00
_cell.angle_beta   90.00
_cell.angle_gamma   90.00
#
_symmetry.space_group_name_H-M   'P 1'
#
loop_
_entity.id
_entity.type
_entity.pdbx_description
1 polymer ?
#
loop_
_entity_poly.entity_id
_entity_poly.type
_entity_poly.pdbx_seq_one_letter_code
_entity_poly.pdbx_strand_id
1 'polypeptide(L)' 'EPPDDFFCPITTEVMSEPVMAADGQSYERSAIERWLATKSTSPLTGEALENTGLFPNYSLRRMIRQWQE' A
#
# COMPACT_ATOMS: atom_id res chain seq x y z
N GLU A 1 -7.46 -15.38 10.93
CA GLU A 1 -7.64 -14.55 9.72
C GLU A 1 -6.70 -13.36 9.77
N PRO A 2 -6.03 -13.00 8.66
CA PRO A 2 -5.18 -11.80 8.61
C PRO A 2 -6.02 -10.53 8.77
N PRO A 3 -5.50 -9.48 9.44
CA PRO A 3 -6.10 -8.15 9.43
C PRO A 3 -6.29 -7.63 8.00
N ASP A 4 -7.38 -6.90 7.76
CA ASP A 4 -7.66 -6.28 6.45
C ASP A 4 -6.53 -5.33 6.00
N ASP A 5 -5.86 -4.71 6.97
CA ASP A 5 -4.67 -3.84 6.76
C ASP A 5 -3.49 -4.57 6.10
N PHE A 6 -3.49 -5.90 6.03
CA PHE A 6 -2.42 -6.66 5.38
C PHE A 6 -2.62 -6.78 3.87
N PHE A 7 -3.83 -6.55 3.39
CA PHE A 7 -4.17 -6.67 1.97
C PHE A 7 -3.96 -5.35 1.25
N CYS A 8 -3.33 -5.42 0.09
CA CYS A 8 -3.22 -4.27 -0.79
C CYS A 8 -4.58 -3.97 -1.40
N PRO A 9 -5.10 -2.73 -1.30
CA PRO A 9 -6.34 -2.34 -1.97
C PRO A 9 -6.32 -2.48 -3.50
N ILE A 10 -5.14 -2.47 -4.12
CA ILE A 10 -4.96 -2.54 -5.58
C ILE A 10 -4.91 -4.00 -6.04
N THR A 11 -4.04 -4.81 -5.44
CA THR A 11 -3.85 -6.21 -5.87
C THR A 11 -4.83 -7.16 -5.20
N THR A 12 -5.48 -6.73 -4.11
CA THR A 12 -6.33 -7.57 -3.24
C THR A 12 -5.61 -8.77 -2.64
N GLU A 13 -4.27 -8.69 -2.56
CA GLU A 13 -3.38 -9.73 -2.03
C GLU A 13 -2.60 -9.20 -0.82
N VAL A 14 -2.08 -10.12 0.00
CA VAL A 14 -1.24 -9.77 1.14
C VAL A 14 0.02 -9.05 0.67
N MET A 15 0.28 -7.87 1.24
CA MET A 15 1.42 -7.03 0.87
C MET A 15 2.76 -7.68 1.26
N SER A 16 3.67 -7.79 0.30
CA SER A 16 5.06 -8.19 0.55
C SER A 16 5.92 -6.97 0.91
N GLU A 17 5.71 -5.86 0.21
CA GLU A 17 6.38 -4.59 0.47
C GLU A 17 5.35 -3.46 0.66
N PRO A 18 4.75 -3.36 1.86
CA PRO A 18 3.82 -2.28 2.16
C PRO A 18 4.54 -0.92 2.16
N VAL A 19 4.03 -0.01 1.33
CA VAL A 19 4.44 1.41 1.27
C VAL A 19 3.22 2.28 1.52
N MET A 20 3.40 3.32 2.33
CA MET A 20 2.39 4.32 2.65
C MET A 20 2.42 5.45 1.62
N ALA A 21 1.28 5.78 1.05
CA ALA A 21 1.13 6.95 0.19
C ALA A 21 0.68 8.18 0.99
N ALA A 22 0.61 9.35 0.34
CA ALA A 22 0.23 10.61 0.97
C ALA A 22 -1.20 10.63 1.56
N ASP A 23 -2.05 9.67 1.17
CA ASP A 23 -3.39 9.48 1.73
C ASP A 23 -3.37 8.77 3.11
N GLY A 24 -2.20 8.32 3.57
CA GLY A 24 -2.05 7.56 4.82
C GLY A 24 -2.36 6.06 4.67
N GLN A 25 -2.73 5.61 3.48
CA GLN A 25 -3.01 4.21 3.20
C GLN A 25 -1.75 3.46 2.76
N SER A 26 -1.69 2.18 3.10
CA SER A 26 -0.60 1.29 2.69
C SER A 26 -1.01 0.47 1.47
N TYR A 27 -0.09 0.38 0.51
CA TYR A 27 -0.24 -0.35 -0.74
C TYR A 27 0.99 -1.21 -0.99
N GLU A 28 0.87 -2.21 -1.85
CA GLU A 28 2.03 -2.95 -2.36
C GLU A 28 2.86 -2.02 -3.25
N ARG A 29 4.17 -1.91 -2.98
CA ARG A 29 5.13 -1.05 -3.69
C ARG A 29 4.93 -1.10 -5.19
N SER A 30 5.01 -2.31 -5.76
CA SER A 30 4.94 -2.51 -7.20
C SER A 30 3.60 -2.05 -7.80
N ALA A 31 2.51 -2.14 -7.04
CA ALA A 31 1.18 -1.80 -7.51
C ALA A 31 0.94 -0.29 -7.50
N ILE A 32 1.30 0.39 -6.41
CA ILE A 32 1.14 1.84 -6.31
C ILE A 32 2.12 2.58 -7.21
N GLU A 33 3.35 2.08 -7.42
CA GLU A 33 4.29 2.67 -8.37
C GLU A 33 3.73 2.64 -9.80
N ARG A 34 3.11 1.53 -10.23
CA ARG A 34 2.43 1.44 -11.54
C ARG A 34 1.23 2.37 -11.63
N TRP A 35 0.46 2.49 -10.55
CA TRP A 35 -0.66 3.42 -10.50
C TRP A 35 -0.19 4.86 -10.64
N LEU A 36 0.81 5.27 -9.85
CA LEU A 36 1.41 6.61 -9.87
C LEU A 36 2.11 6.96 -11.19
N ALA A 37 2.58 5.96 -11.93
CA ALA A 37 3.10 6.16 -13.28
C ALA A 37 2.03 6.64 -14.29
N THR A 38 0.74 6.44 -13.99
CA THR A 38 -0.38 6.82 -14.86
C THR A 38 -1.32 7.85 -14.23
N LYS A 39 -1.49 7.82 -12.91
CA LYS A 39 -2.45 8.63 -12.15
C LYS A 39 -1.87 9.07 -10.82
N SER A 40 -2.01 10.34 -10.47
CA SER A 40 -1.60 10.89 -9.17
C SER A 40 -2.79 10.95 -8.19
N THR A 41 -3.53 9.86 -8.05
CA THR A 41 -4.75 9.77 -7.23
C THR A 41 -4.68 8.60 -6.27
N SER A 42 -5.46 8.60 -5.20
CA SER A 42 -5.59 7.46 -4.30
C SER A 42 -6.30 6.32 -5.03
N PRO A 43 -5.72 5.11 -5.11
CA PRO A 43 -6.40 3.96 -5.70
C PRO A 43 -7.66 3.55 -4.93
N LEU A 44 -7.73 3.87 -3.63
CA LEU A 44 -8.86 3.48 -2.77
C LEU A 44 -10.02 4.47 -2.87
N THR A 45 -9.74 5.78 -2.76
CA THR A 45 -10.79 6.82 -2.72
C THR A 45 -11.00 7.51 -4.05
N GLY A 46 -10.03 7.43 -4.97
CA GLY A 46 -10.02 8.19 -6.23
C GLY A 46 -9.64 9.67 -6.06
N GLU A 47 -9.34 10.12 -4.84
CA GLU A 47 -9.00 11.52 -4.58
C GLU A 47 -7.58 11.86 -5.05
N ALA A 48 -7.31 13.13 -5.36
CA ALA A 48 -5.96 13.56 -5.73
C ALA A 48 -5.01 13.40 -4.53
N LEU A 49 -3.88 12.72 -4.76
CA LEU A 49 -2.84 12.63 -3.75
C LEU A 49 -2.12 13.96 -3.66
N GLU A 50 -1.87 14.45 -2.44
CA GLU A 50 -1.10 15.68 -2.22
C GLU A 50 0.31 15.57 -2.83
N ASN A 51 0.89 14.37 -2.75
CA ASN A 51 2.16 14.06 -3.39
C ASN A 51 2.22 12.57 -3.78
N THR A 52 3.11 12.25 -4.71
CA THR A 52 3.41 10.88 -5.15
C THR A 52 4.52 10.24 -4.31
N GLY A 53 4.76 10.74 -3.10
CA GLY A 53 5.75 10.21 -2.18
C GLY A 53 5.29 8.88 -1.62
N LEU A 54 6.17 7.88 -1.69
CA LEU A 54 5.93 6.55 -1.11
C LEU A 54 6.89 6.33 0.04
N PHE A 55 6.34 6.07 1.22
CA PHE A 55 7.10 5.86 2.44
C PHE A 55 7.04 4.39 2.85
N PRO A 56 8.15 3.65 2.93
CA PRO A 56 8.11 2.24 3.31
C PRO A 56 7.54 2.04 4.72
N ASN A 57 6.53 1.17 4.85
CA ASN A 57 5.90 0.85 6.13
C ASN A 57 6.54 -0.41 6.73
N TYR A 58 7.70 -0.23 7.37
CA TYR A 58 8.46 -1.34 7.98
C TYR A 58 7.69 -2.06 9.10
N SER A 59 6.87 -1.32 9.86
CA SER A 59 6.04 -1.89 10.93
C SER A 59 5.04 -2.87 10.37
N LEU A 60 4.27 -2.47 9.34
CA LEU A 60 3.31 -3.33 8.67
C LEU A 60 4.00 -4.53 8.00
N ARG A 61 5.13 -4.31 7.34
CA ARG A 61 5.92 -5.40 6.74
C ARG A 61 6.32 -6.44 7.76
N ARG A 62 6.71 -6.02 8.97
CA ARG A 62 7.08 -6.92 10.05
C ARG A 62 5.87 -7.70 10.57
N MET A 63 4.72 -7.04 10.75
CA MET A 63 3.48 -7.68 11.19
C MET A 63 3.00 -8.73 10.19
N ILE A 64 3.04 -8.43 8.89
CA ILE A 64 2.66 -9.38 7.83
C ILE A 64 3.59 -10.59 7.84
N ARG A 65 4.91 -10.37 7.91
CA ARG A 65 5.89 -11.48 7.96
C ARG A 65 5.67 -12.38 9.17
N GLN A 66 5.47 -11.79 10.34
CA GLN A 66 5.21 -12.53 11.57
C GLN A 66 3.90 -13.34 11.49
N TRP A 67 2.91 -12.86 10.73
CA TRP A 67 1.67 -13.59 10.51
C TRP A 67 1.80 -14.75 9.51
N GLN A 68 2.75 -14.66 8.57
CA GLN A 68 3.05 -15.72 7.59
C GLN A 68 3.94 -16.84 8.16
N GLU A 69 4.55 -16.63 9.34
CA GLU A 69 5.27 -17.66 10.11
C GLU A 69 4.31 -18.59 10.88
#